data_AF-A0A962KPR3-F1
#
_entry.id   AF-A0A962KPR3-F1
#
_cell.length_a   1.000
_cell.length_b   1.000
_cell.length_c   1.000
_cell.angle_alpha   90.00
_cell.angle_beta   90.00
_cell.angle_gamma   90.00
#
_symmetry.space_group_name_H-M   'P 1'
#
loop_
_entity.id
_entity.type
_entity.pdbx_description
1 polymer ?
#
loop_
_entity_poly.entity_id
_entity_poly.type
_entity_poly.pdbx_seq_one_letter_code
_entity_poly.pdbx_strand_id
1 'polypeptide(L)'
;MNPHLLFQIVSFMTFIFPSIMAFIWVFMPWPRYLLVRAFLAILLGWVATVLLGTCLYNPVGTMTADARGVADAEMHYDNNIGAIALLAGWVLPSVAVINAMVVRWFIAFWNLLSKPENPQDI
;
A
#
# COMPACT_ATOMS: atom_id res chain seq x y z
N MET A 1 -22.46 -14.39 -5.69
CA MET A 1 -21.67 -13.26 -6.24
C MET A 1 -20.84 -13.80 -7.40
N ASN A 2 -20.71 -13.06 -8.51
CA ASN A 2 -19.90 -13.53 -9.64
C ASN A 2 -18.42 -13.69 -9.19
N PRO A 3 -17.82 -14.90 -9.27
CA PRO A 3 -16.45 -15.14 -8.79
C PRO A 3 -15.42 -14.24 -9.47
N HIS A 4 -15.66 -13.86 -10.74
CA HIS A 4 -14.85 -12.89 -11.45
C HIS A 4 -14.86 -11.50 -10.79
N LEU A 5 -16.03 -11.04 -10.36
CA LEU A 5 -16.18 -9.74 -9.71
C LEU A 5 -15.51 -9.75 -8.34
N LEU A 6 -15.67 -10.84 -7.58
CA LEU A 6 -14.99 -11.03 -6.30
C LEU A 6 -13.47 -10.95 -6.46
N PHE A 7 -12.91 -11.67 -7.43
CA PHE A 7 -11.48 -11.65 -7.71
C PHE A 7 -10.98 -10.25 -8.08
N GLN A 8 -11.71 -9.48 -8.89
CA GLN A 8 -11.34 -8.10 -9.23
C GLN A 8 -11.31 -7.19 -8.00
N ILE A 9 -12.30 -7.28 -7.13
CA ILE A 9 -12.36 -6.49 -5.89
C ILE A 9 -11.17 -6.84 -5.00
N VAL A 10 -10.93 -8.13 -4.76
CA VAL A 10 -9.83 -8.60 -3.90
C VAL A 10 -8.47 -8.22 -4.49
N SER A 11 -8.30 -8.35 -5.81
CA SER A 11 -7.10 -7.89 -6.52
C SER A 11 -6.84 -6.41 -6.25
N PHE A 12 -7.85 -5.58 -6.47
CA PHE A 12 -7.73 -4.14 -6.28
C PHE A 12 -7.42 -3.78 -4.83
N MET A 13 -8.13 -4.39 -3.87
CA MET A 13 -7.89 -4.15 -2.44
C MET A 13 -6.47 -4.57 -2.02
N THR A 14 -5.96 -5.68 -2.54
CA THR A 14 -4.62 -6.19 -2.21
C THR A 14 -3.51 -5.21 -2.59
N PHE A 15 -3.68 -4.43 -3.66
CA PHE A 15 -2.69 -3.43 -4.08
C PHE A 15 -2.91 -2.04 -3.48
N ILE A 16 -4.17 -1.59 -3.41
CA ILE A 16 -4.49 -0.22 -3.00
C ILE A 16 -4.45 -0.07 -1.47
N PHE A 17 -5.02 -1.02 -0.73
CA PHE A 17 -5.16 -0.88 0.71
C PHE A 17 -3.82 -0.71 1.44
N PRO A 18 -2.77 -1.52 1.17
CA PRO A 18 -1.47 -1.32 1.79
C PRO A 18 -0.83 0.04 1.47
N SER A 19 -1.05 0.53 0.26
CA SER A 19 -0.53 1.81 -0.23
C SER A 19 -1.20 2.99 0.48
N ILE A 20 -2.53 2.95 0.61
CA ILE A 20 -3.29 3.95 1.37
C ILE A 20 -2.86 3.96 2.84
N MET A 21 -2.71 2.77 3.44
CA MET A 21 -2.29 2.64 4.83
C MET A 21 -0.90 3.24 5.06
N ALA A 22 0.07 2.93 4.18
CA ALA A 22 1.42 3.50 4.22
C ALA A 22 1.39 5.03 4.02
N PHE A 23 0.60 5.54 3.08
CA PHE A 23 0.42 6.97 2.85
C PHE A 23 -0.08 7.69 4.10
N ILE A 24 -1.17 7.21 4.71
CA ILE A 24 -1.77 7.81 5.91
C ILE A 24 -0.78 7.77 7.09
N TRP A 25 -0.03 6.67 7.25
CA TRP A 25 0.94 6.52 8.34
C TRP A 25 2.03 7.60 8.31
N VAL A 26 2.43 8.06 7.13
CA VAL A 26 3.39 9.17 6.97
C VAL A 26 2.87 10.49 7.53
N PHE A 27 1.58 10.64 7.84
CA PHE A 27 1.03 11.85 8.49
C PHE A 27 0.86 11.71 10.01
N MET A 28 0.93 10.49 10.57
CA MET A 28 0.75 10.27 12.01
C MET A 28 1.82 10.96 12.87
N PRO A 29 1.48 11.52 14.04
CA PRO A 29 2.42 12.30 14.84
C PRO A 29 3.57 11.48 15.44
N TRP A 30 3.43 10.15 15.53
CA TRP A 30 4.43 9.25 16.09
C TRP A 30 4.86 8.19 15.05
N PRO A 31 6.15 7.80 15.01
CA PRO A 31 7.29 8.32 15.78
C PRO A 31 7.75 9.74 15.38
N ARG A 32 8.51 10.43 16.25
CA ARG A 32 8.96 11.81 16.00
C ARG A 32 9.81 11.95 14.74
N TYR A 33 10.67 10.97 14.45
CA TYR A 33 11.57 10.99 13.31
C TYR A 33 10.85 10.58 12.01
N LEU A 34 10.86 11.45 11.01
CA LEU A 34 10.16 11.23 9.74
C LEU A 34 10.68 10.01 8.98
N LEU A 35 11.99 9.79 8.97
CA LEU A 35 12.58 8.62 8.30
C LEU A 35 12.13 7.30 8.95
N VAL A 36 12.02 7.27 10.28
CA VAL A 36 11.50 6.11 11.01
C VAL A 36 10.02 5.89 10.69
N ARG A 37 9.23 6.96 10.61
CA ARG A 37 7.82 6.88 10.16
C ARG A 37 7.70 6.30 8.75
N ALA A 38 8.49 6.80 7.81
CA ALA A 38 8.50 6.34 6.43
C ALA A 38 8.89 4.86 6.35
N PHE A 39 9.94 4.46 7.06
CA PHE A 39 10.36 3.05 7.14
C PHE A 39 9.25 2.15 7.71
N LEU A 40 8.65 2.53 8.85
CA LEU A 40 7.56 1.77 9.45
C LEU A 40 6.31 1.73 8.57
N ALA A 41 5.99 2.81 7.86
CA ALA A 41 4.88 2.85 6.91
C ALA A 41 5.08 1.84 5.77
N ILE A 42 6.29 1.79 5.19
CA ILE A 42 6.64 0.81 4.16
C ILE A 42 6.55 -0.60 4.72
N LEU A 43 7.11 -0.84 5.92
CA LEU A 43 7.10 -2.15 6.56
C LEU A 43 5.67 -2.65 6.83
N LEU A 44 4.82 -1.79 7.40
CA LEU A 44 3.41 -2.12 7.66
C LEU A 44 2.63 -2.35 6.36
N GLY A 45 2.86 -1.53 5.33
CA GLY A 45 2.30 -1.72 4.00
C GLY A 45 2.74 -3.06 3.41
N TRP A 46 4.04 -3.37 3.44
CA TRP A 46 4.55 -4.64 2.93
C TRP A 46 3.95 -5.85 3.64
N VAL A 47 3.88 -5.84 4.97
CA VAL A 47 3.23 -6.91 5.75
C VAL A 47 1.76 -7.05 5.38
N ALA A 48 1.03 -5.93 5.22
CA ALA A 48 -0.36 -5.96 4.77
C ALA A 48 -0.49 -6.52 3.36
N THR A 49 0.41 -6.19 2.42
CA THR A 49 0.44 -6.78 1.07
C THR A 49 0.63 -8.29 1.12
N VAL A 50 1.57 -8.77 1.94
CA VAL A 50 1.82 -10.20 2.11
C VAL A 50 0.58 -10.89 2.68
N LEU A 51 0.01 -10.38 3.77
CA LEU A 51 -1.17 -10.97 4.41
C LEU A 51 -2.40 -10.98 3.49
N LEU A 52 -2.68 -9.88 2.79
CA LEU A 52 -3.79 -9.82 1.83
C LEU A 52 -3.55 -10.74 0.64
N GLY A 53 -2.30 -10.80 0.15
CA GLY A 53 -1.87 -11.71 -0.90
C GLY A 53 -2.12 -13.17 -0.53
N THR A 54 -1.61 -13.60 0.63
CA THR A 54 -1.66 -15.01 1.07
C THR A 54 -3.04 -15.42 1.58
N CYS A 55 -3.72 -14.57 2.35
CA CYS A 55 -4.96 -14.95 3.03
C CYS A 55 -6.23 -14.66 2.22
N LEU A 56 -6.16 -13.78 1.21
CA LEU A 56 -7.34 -13.30 0.49
C LEU A 56 -7.20 -13.46 -1.02
N TYR A 57 -6.14 -12.92 -1.62
CA TYR A 57 -5.95 -12.98 -3.06
C TYR A 57 -5.72 -14.41 -3.55
N ASN A 58 -4.85 -15.15 -2.86
CA ASN A 58 -4.48 -16.50 -3.24
C ASN A 58 -5.69 -17.46 -3.23
N PRO A 59 -6.48 -17.60 -2.13
CA PRO A 59 -7.63 -18.51 -2.11
C PRO A 59 -8.72 -18.12 -3.11
N VAL A 60 -8.94 -16.81 -3.32
CA VAL A 60 -9.95 -16.33 -4.29
C VAL A 60 -9.47 -16.56 -5.73
N GLY A 61 -8.16 -16.46 -5.97
CA GLY A 61 -7.51 -16.79 -7.24
C GLY A 61 -7.68 -18.25 -7.62
N THR A 62 -7.37 -19.17 -6.69
CA THR A 62 -7.56 -20.61 -6.88
C THR A 62 -9.02 -20.96 -7.14
N MET A 63 -9.96 -20.48 -6.31
CA MET A 63 -11.39 -20.74 -6.53
C MET A 63 -11.88 -20.25 -7.90
N THR A 64 -11.36 -19.12 -8.38
CA THR A 64 -11.75 -18.58 -9.70
C THR A 64 -11.13 -19.35 -10.85
N ALA A 65 -9.90 -19.84 -10.68
CA ALA A 65 -9.20 -20.67 -11.67
C ALA A 65 -9.83 -22.07 -11.76
N ASP A 66 -10.18 -22.67 -10.63
CA ASP A 66 -10.92 -23.95 -10.56
C ASP A 66 -12.28 -23.83 -11.25
N ALA A 67 -13.01 -22.74 -10.99
CA ALA A 67 -14.30 -22.47 -11.64
C ALA A 67 -14.19 -22.31 -13.17
N ARG A 68 -12.98 -22.07 -13.70
CA ARG A 68 -12.70 -21.98 -15.14
C ARG A 68 -12.11 -23.27 -15.72
N GLY A 69 -11.94 -24.31 -14.91
CA GLY A 69 -11.37 -25.59 -15.34
C GLY A 69 -9.86 -25.55 -15.59
N VAL A 70 -9.12 -24.63 -14.94
CA VAL A 70 -7.66 -24.59 -15.01
C VAL A 70 -7.09 -25.77 -14.22
N ALA A 71 -6.32 -26.64 -14.87
CA ALA A 71 -5.61 -27.71 -14.18
C ALA A 71 -4.51 -27.14 -13.26
N ASP A 72 -4.33 -27.72 -12.07
CA ASP A 72 -3.29 -27.36 -11.10
C ASP A 72 -3.29 -25.87 -10.69
N ALA A 73 -4.47 -25.31 -10.47
CA ALA A 73 -4.66 -23.92 -10.04
C ALA A 73 -3.89 -23.60 -8.74
N GLU A 74 -3.89 -24.51 -7.76
CA GLU A 74 -3.18 -24.35 -6.50
C GLU A 74 -1.67 -24.15 -6.73
N MET A 75 -1.07 -24.93 -7.62
CA MET A 75 0.36 -24.90 -7.87
C MET A 75 0.82 -23.59 -8.55
N HIS A 76 -0.04 -23.01 -9.39
CA HIS A 76 0.25 -21.76 -10.12
C HIS A 76 0.08 -20.52 -9.26
N TYR A 77 -0.94 -20.50 -8.39
CA TYR A 77 -1.27 -19.34 -7.58
C TYR A 77 -0.44 -19.31 -6.28
N ASP A 78 -0.24 -20.44 -5.60
CA ASP A 78 0.28 -20.43 -4.23
C ASP A 78 1.76 -20.02 -4.16
N ASN A 79 2.62 -20.64 -4.99
CA ASN A 79 4.05 -20.38 -4.97
C ASN A 79 4.44 -19.03 -5.60
N ASN A 80 3.83 -18.67 -6.73
CA ASN A 80 4.25 -17.48 -7.47
C ASN A 80 3.75 -16.19 -6.81
N ILE A 81 2.52 -16.17 -6.31
CA ILE A 81 1.96 -14.97 -5.70
C ILE A 81 2.61 -14.69 -4.34
N GLY A 82 2.83 -15.73 -3.53
CA GLY A 82 3.57 -15.60 -2.27
C GLY A 82 4.97 -15.04 -2.50
N ALA A 83 5.71 -15.58 -3.48
CA ALA A 83 7.05 -15.11 -3.82
C ALA A 83 7.05 -13.64 -4.30
N ILE A 84 6.13 -13.26 -5.19
CA ILE A 84 6.01 -11.88 -5.68
C ILE A 84 5.66 -10.92 -4.53
N ALA A 85 4.71 -11.29 -3.67
CA ALA A 85 4.32 -10.46 -2.53
C ALA A 85 5.48 -10.26 -1.54
N LEU A 86 6.29 -11.29 -1.30
CA LEU A 86 7.48 -11.20 -0.45
C LEU A 86 8.58 -10.34 -1.08
N LEU A 87 8.91 -10.58 -2.37
CA LEU A 87 10.05 -9.94 -3.02
C LEU A 87 9.77 -8.50 -3.48
N ALA A 88 8.54 -8.22 -3.92
CA ALA A 88 8.17 -6.96 -4.57
C ALA A 88 6.96 -6.26 -3.93
N GLY A 89 6.32 -6.85 -2.91
CA GLY A 89 5.12 -6.27 -2.27
C GLY A 89 5.35 -4.96 -1.52
N TRP A 90 6.60 -4.54 -1.33
CA TRP A 90 7.01 -3.29 -0.70
C TRP A 90 7.08 -2.10 -1.68
N VAL A 91 7.08 -2.35 -2.99
CA VAL A 91 7.28 -1.31 -4.02
C VAL A 91 6.15 -0.27 -4.00
N LEU A 92 4.89 -0.71 -4.06
CA LEU A 92 3.74 0.21 -4.05
C LEU A 92 3.63 1.01 -2.73
N PRO A 93 3.76 0.40 -1.54
CA PRO A 93 3.89 1.14 -0.29
C PRO A 93 5.01 2.20 -0.32
N SER A 94 6.16 1.89 -0.91
CA SER A 94 7.28 2.83 -1.01
C SER A 94 6.96 4.03 -1.90
N VAL A 95 6.34 3.80 -3.06
CA VAL A 95 5.86 4.87 -3.94
C VAL A 95 4.83 5.74 -3.21
N ALA A 96 3.91 5.13 -2.47
CA ALA A 96 2.92 5.86 -1.67
C ALA A 96 3.56 6.73 -0.59
N VAL A 97 4.59 6.22 0.10
CA VAL A 97 5.34 6.98 1.11
C VAL A 97 6.11 8.15 0.49
N ILE A 98 6.75 7.96 -0.66
CA ILE A 98 7.43 9.04 -1.39
C ILE A 98 6.41 10.14 -1.74
N ASN A 99 5.25 9.76 -2.30
CA ASN A 99 4.18 10.71 -2.61
C ASN A 99 3.68 11.45 -1.36
N ALA A 100 3.49 10.75 -0.24
CA ALA A 100 3.10 11.37 1.03
C ALA A 100 4.12 12.38 1.54
N MET A 101 5.42 12.08 1.41
CA MET A 101 6.50 13.00 1.78
C MET A 101 6.51 14.25 0.90
N VAL A 102 6.30 14.10 -0.42
CA VAL A 102 6.18 15.22 -1.37
C VAL A 102 4.99 16.10 -0.99
N VAL A 103 3.81 15.52 -0.78
CA VAL A 103 2.61 16.26 -0.34
C VAL A 103 2.87 17.01 0.95
N ARG A 104 3.48 16.37 1.94
CA ARG A 104 3.81 17.00 3.23
C ARG A 104 4.79 18.17 3.06
N TRP A 105 5.78 18.03 2.17
CA TRP A 105 6.71 19.11 1.86
C TRP A 105 6.00 20.30 1.19
N PHE A 106 5.12 20.04 0.21
CA PHE A 106 4.32 21.09 -0.43
C PHE A 106 3.43 21.84 0.58
N ILE A 107 2.78 21.13 1.50
CA ILE A 107 1.95 21.75 2.56
C ILE A 107 2.82 22.66 3.45
N ALA A 108 4.00 22.18 3.87
CA ALA A 108 4.90 22.97 4.71
C ALA A 108 5.43 24.21 4.00
N PHE A 109 5.79 24.08 2.72
CA PHE A 109 6.24 25.17 1.87
C PHE A 109 5.15 26.23 1.66
N TRP A 110 3.93 25.80 1.34
CA TRP A 110 2.78 26.70 1.17
C TRP A 110 2.47 27.48 2.45
N ASN A 111 2.53 26.81 3.61
CA ASN A 111 2.33 27.45 4.90
C ASN A 111 3.41 28.49 5.24
N LEU A 112 4.63 28.34 4.70
CA LEU A 112 5.69 29.32 4.86
C LEU A 112 5.42 30.59 4.02
N LEU A 113 5.02 30.41 2.76
CA LEU A 113 4.68 31.51 1.85
C LEU A 113 3.44 32.29 2.27
N SER A 114 2.49 31.63 2.94
CA SER A 114 1.23 32.24 3.37
C SER A 114 1.34 33.01 4.69
N LYS A 115 2.52 33.06 5.33
CA LYS A 115 2.69 33.84 6.56
C LYS A 115 2.66 35.33 6.20
N PRO A 116 1.72 36.13 6.72
CA PRO A 116 1.76 37.57 6.52
C PRO A 116 3.06 38.12 7.13
N GLU A 117 3.77 38.99 6.40
CA GLU A 117 4.87 39.78 6.97
C GLU A 117 4.31 40.54 8.16
N ASN A 118 4.86 40.31 9.35
CA ASN A 118 4.42 40.98 10.55
C ASN A 118 4.75 42.48 10.38
N PRO A 119 3.77 43.39 10.39
CA PRO A 119 4.01 44.82 10.22
C PRO A 119 4.89 45.44 11.32
N GLN A 120 5.22 44.67 12.37
CA GLN A 120 6.07 45.08 13.48
C GLN A 120 7.57 44.77 13.29
N ASP A 121 7.96 44.13 12.18
CA ASP A 121 9.37 43.81 11.88
C ASP A 121 10.08 44.89 11.02
N ILE A 122 9.48 46.09 10.87
CA ILE A 122 10.05 47.26 10.15
C ILE A 122 10.36 48.41 11.12
#